data_AF-A0A8D4BDR2-F1
#
_entry.id   AF-A0A8D4BDR2-F1
#
_cell.length_a   1.000
_cell.length_b   1.000
_cell.length_c   1.000
_cell.angle_alpha   90.00
_cell.angle_beta   90.00
_cell.angle_gamma   90.00
#
_symmetry.space_group_name_H-M   'P 1'
#
loop_
_entity.id
_entity.type
_entity.pdbx_description
1 polymer ?
#
loop_
_entity_poly.entity_id
_entity_poly.type
_entity_poly.pdbx_seq_one_letter_code
_entity_poly.pdbx_strand_id
1 'polypeptide(L)'
;MKRRSLAGPLVKSLVFVVVTALATTVLALSIADTGIGDTTSYKARFTDATGLVVGDSVRIAGVKVGQVESIEVADRREAEVGFAVRKGRRLPASVTASIKYLNMVGQRYIDLDQGVGAVGATFRSGATIPLSRTTPALDLTQLFNGFQPLFEGLSPPDVNQLAGSIVQVLQGEGGTVDSILSHVGSLTGTVAAKDKVIGEVIKNLNTVLKTVNDREAGFDDLVVTLEKLVKGFSGDRKPLGDAVTAMGALTTVTADLLQDGRAPLKKDIAQLGRLSGELDEGAPQIENFLRRTPAKMEAITRLTSYGSWLNLYLCEAKVTGVTTEDGSAPPTGITIGGSRCTG
;
A
#
# COMPACT_ATOMS: atom_id res chain seq x y z
N MET A 1 -27.84 49.95 57.96
CA MET A 1 -27.66 48.82 57.01
C MET A 1 -26.70 47.80 57.63
N LYS A 2 -27.17 46.61 58.03
CA LYS A 2 -26.32 45.55 58.62
C LYS A 2 -25.52 44.86 57.50
N ARG A 3 -24.19 45.02 57.47
CA ARG A 3 -23.30 44.25 56.59
C ARG A 3 -23.40 42.77 56.95
N ARG A 4 -23.98 41.94 56.08
CA ARG A 4 -24.03 40.48 56.26
C ARG A 4 -22.60 39.93 56.19
N SER A 5 -22.24 39.09 57.16
CA SER A 5 -20.94 38.41 57.22
C SER A 5 -20.71 37.56 55.98
N LEU A 6 -19.63 37.84 55.24
CA LEU A 6 -19.21 37.14 54.03
C LEU A 6 -18.48 35.81 54.31
N ALA A 7 -18.24 35.47 55.59
CA ALA A 7 -17.47 34.30 55.98
C ALA A 7 -18.16 32.97 55.61
N GLY A 8 -19.49 32.89 55.75
CA GLY A 8 -20.26 31.70 55.42
C GLY A 8 -20.20 31.31 53.92
N PRO A 9 -20.44 32.25 52.99
CA PRO A 9 -20.26 32.02 51.56
C PRO A 9 -18.82 31.64 51.17
N LEU A 10 -17.81 32.30 51.76
CA LEU A 10 -16.40 32.02 51.47
C LEU A 10 -15.99 30.60 51.88
N VAL A 11 -16.38 30.15 53.07
CA VAL A 11 -16.09 28.78 53.53
C VAL A 11 -16.78 27.74 52.64
N LYS A 12 -18.05 27.96 52.25
CA LYS A 12 -18.76 27.05 51.34
C LYS A 12 -18.12 26.98 49.96
N SER A 13 -17.67 28.11 49.41
CA SER A 13 -16.98 28.16 48.12
C SER A 13 -15.62 27.45 48.19
N LEU A 14 -14.86 27.64 49.28
CA LEU A 14 -13.57 26.96 49.47
C LEU A 14 -13.75 25.45 49.58
N VAL A 15 -14.74 24.98 50.36
CA VAL A 15 -15.07 23.55 50.47
C VAL A 15 -15.49 22.98 49.10
N PHE A 16 -16.33 23.70 48.35
CA PHE A 16 -16.73 23.28 47.01
C PHE A 16 -15.51 23.13 46.10
N VAL A 17 -14.64 24.14 46.03
CA VAL A 17 -13.41 24.10 45.21
C VAL A 17 -12.51 22.93 45.59
N VAL A 18 -12.31 22.69 46.89
CA VAL A 18 -11.49 21.56 47.36
C VAL A 18 -12.12 20.23 46.96
N VAL A 19 -13.43 20.05 47.17
CA VAL A 19 -14.13 18.80 46.80
C VAL A 19 -14.11 18.59 45.30
N THR A 20 -14.37 19.62 44.50
CA THR A 20 -14.33 19.52 43.04
C THR A 20 -12.93 19.22 42.56
N ALA A 21 -11.90 19.89 43.07
CA ALA A 21 -10.51 19.62 42.71
C ALA A 21 -10.10 18.17 43.05
N LEU A 22 -10.52 17.68 44.23
CA LEU A 22 -10.23 16.32 44.68
C LEU A 22 -10.97 15.29 43.79
N ALA A 23 -12.25 15.52 43.49
CA ALA A 23 -13.04 14.68 42.59
C ALA A 23 -12.47 14.68 41.16
N THR A 24 -12.09 15.83 40.61
CA THR A 24 -11.44 15.94 39.29
C THR A 24 -10.10 15.23 39.28
N THR A 25 -9.31 15.33 40.36
CA THR A 25 -8.03 14.62 40.48
C THR A 25 -8.24 13.10 40.51
N VAL A 26 -9.21 12.61 41.28
CA VAL A 26 -9.56 11.18 41.33
C VAL A 26 -10.05 10.70 39.97
N LEU A 27 -10.90 11.48 39.29
CA LEU A 27 -11.39 11.15 37.95
C LEU A 27 -10.23 11.10 36.94
N ALA A 28 -9.33 12.08 36.98
CA ALA A 28 -8.16 12.14 36.11
C ALA A 28 -7.24 10.94 36.33
N LEU A 29 -6.96 10.58 37.58
CA LEU A 29 -6.15 9.40 37.92
C LEU A 29 -6.84 8.09 37.52
N SER A 30 -8.16 8.01 37.64
CA SER A 30 -8.93 6.83 37.21
C SER A 30 -8.96 6.67 35.69
N ILE A 31 -9.03 7.77 34.93
CA ILE A 31 -9.02 7.76 33.46
C ILE A 31 -7.61 7.48 32.94
N ALA A 32 -6.60 8.02 33.59
CA ALA A 32 -5.21 7.82 33.20
C ALA A 32 -4.79 6.34 33.28
N ASP A 33 -5.55 5.50 34.02
CA ASP A 33 -5.25 4.08 34.29
C ASP A 33 -3.76 3.86 34.59
N THR A 34 -3.14 4.87 35.23
CA THR A 34 -1.78 4.80 35.76
C THR A 34 -1.89 3.87 36.94
N GLY A 35 -1.92 2.57 36.65
CA GLY A 35 -2.07 1.53 37.65
C GLY A 35 -1.08 1.81 38.76
N ILE A 36 -1.59 2.17 39.95
CA ILE A 36 -0.81 2.31 41.17
C ILE A 36 -0.42 0.90 41.57
N GLY A 37 0.57 0.38 40.86
CA GLY A 37 0.98 -1.00 40.89
C GLY A 37 2.43 -1.01 40.48
N ASP A 38 3.20 -1.80 41.20
CA ASP A 38 4.59 -2.04 40.90
C ASP A 38 4.74 -2.53 39.44
N THR A 39 5.42 -1.77 38.59
CA THR A 39 5.71 -2.12 37.19
C THR A 39 7.19 -2.40 36.97
N THR A 40 7.53 -2.98 35.82
CA THR A 40 8.89 -3.14 35.31
C THR A 40 8.93 -2.53 33.92
N SER A 41 9.79 -1.54 33.72
CA SER A 41 9.96 -0.87 32.42
C SER A 41 10.89 -1.67 31.50
N TYR A 42 10.58 -1.61 30.22
CA TYR A 42 11.33 -2.19 29.11
C TYR A 42 11.32 -1.21 27.94
N LYS A 43 12.17 -1.46 26.95
CA LYS A 43 12.23 -0.69 25.71
C LYS A 43 12.09 -1.62 24.52
N ALA A 44 11.58 -1.12 23.41
CA ALA A 44 11.59 -1.81 22.12
C ALA A 44 11.86 -0.80 21.00
N ARG A 45 12.66 -1.20 20.01
CA ARG A 45 12.97 -0.35 18.86
C ARG A 45 12.17 -0.82 17.67
N PHE A 46 11.53 0.10 16.95
CA PHE A 46 10.76 -0.20 15.75
C PHE A 46 11.26 0.68 14.59
N THR A 47 11.15 0.18 13.36
CA THR A 47 11.40 1.00 12.16
C THR A 47 10.31 2.04 11.96
N ASP A 48 9.10 1.77 12.45
CA ASP A 48 7.95 2.66 12.41
C ASP A 48 7.02 2.39 13.61
N ALA A 49 6.64 3.46 14.30
CA ALA A 49 5.69 3.47 15.41
C ALA A 49 4.46 4.37 15.14
N THR A 50 4.16 4.64 13.86
CA THR A 50 3.06 5.51 13.43
C THR A 50 1.71 5.04 14.00
N GLY A 51 1.01 5.97 14.64
CA GLY A 51 -0.29 5.75 15.27
C GLY A 51 -0.24 5.16 16.69
N LEU A 52 0.94 4.81 17.20
CA LEU A 52 1.11 4.46 18.61
C LEU A 52 1.20 5.74 19.45
N VAL A 53 0.52 5.78 20.59
CA VAL A 53 0.54 6.92 21.52
C VAL A 53 0.90 6.50 22.94
N VAL A 54 1.42 7.46 23.72
CA VAL A 54 1.67 7.25 25.16
C VAL A 54 0.35 6.92 25.86
N GLY A 55 0.34 5.88 26.69
CA GLY A 55 -0.86 5.34 27.32
C GLY A 55 -1.49 4.16 26.58
N ASP A 56 -1.08 3.88 25.33
CA ASP A 56 -1.56 2.68 24.62
C ASP A 56 -1.24 1.40 25.39
N SER A 57 -2.14 0.43 25.29
CA SER A 57 -2.00 -0.81 26.07
C SER A 57 -0.85 -1.68 25.58
N VAL A 58 -0.18 -2.35 26.51
CA VAL A 58 0.75 -3.46 26.21
C VAL A 58 0.06 -4.76 26.60
N ARG A 59 0.06 -5.73 25.69
CA ARG A 59 -0.71 -6.97 25.83
C ARG A 59 0.14 -8.20 25.60
N ILE A 60 -0.23 -9.30 26.27
CA ILE A 60 0.28 -10.64 26.01
C ILE A 60 -0.93 -11.52 25.73
N ALA A 61 -0.98 -12.18 24.57
CA ALA A 61 -2.13 -12.98 24.15
C ALA A 61 -3.47 -12.23 24.28
N GLY A 62 -3.49 -10.95 23.90
CA GLY A 62 -4.67 -10.08 23.97
C GLY A 62 -5.01 -9.51 25.36
N VAL A 63 -4.38 -9.96 26.44
CA VAL A 63 -4.63 -9.46 27.81
C VAL A 63 -3.73 -8.26 28.12
N LYS A 64 -4.32 -7.14 28.58
CA LYS A 64 -3.56 -5.95 29.03
C LYS A 64 -2.67 -6.29 30.22
N VAL A 65 -1.37 -6.18 30.04
CA VAL A 65 -0.34 -6.40 31.07
C VAL A 65 0.45 -5.14 31.39
N GLY A 66 0.25 -4.06 30.64
CA GLY A 66 1.07 -2.87 30.72
C GLY A 66 0.57 -1.71 29.87
N GLN A 67 1.43 -0.70 29.73
CA GLN A 67 1.16 0.50 28.93
C GLN A 67 2.44 1.13 28.38
N VAL A 68 2.31 1.87 27.28
CA VAL A 68 3.37 2.69 26.71
C VAL A 68 3.61 3.91 27.59
N GLU A 69 4.86 4.17 27.96
CA GLU A 69 5.29 5.27 28.81
C GLU A 69 5.93 6.41 28.02
N SER A 70 6.67 6.08 26.95
CA SER A 70 7.39 7.06 26.13
C SER A 70 7.59 6.55 24.70
N ILE A 71 7.69 7.50 23.76
CA ILE A 71 8.03 7.25 22.36
C ILE A 71 9.05 8.32 21.98
N GLU A 72 10.26 7.89 21.63
CA GLU A 72 11.38 8.77 21.28
C GLU A 72 12.02 8.32 19.96
N VAL A 73 12.65 9.26 19.25
CA VAL A 73 13.43 8.92 18.05
C VAL A 73 14.84 8.53 18.49
N ALA A 74 15.22 7.28 18.21
CA ALA A 74 16.56 6.75 18.37
C ALA A 74 17.27 6.64 17.02
N ASP A 75 18.60 6.82 17.02
CA ASP A 75 19.46 6.60 15.84
C ASP A 75 18.97 7.30 14.55
N ARG A 76 18.31 8.45 14.72
CA ARG A 76 17.71 9.34 13.68
C ARG A 76 16.58 8.75 12.84
N ARG A 77 16.37 7.42 12.85
CA ARG A 77 15.39 6.74 11.96
C ARG A 77 14.61 5.62 12.65
N GLU A 78 14.88 5.35 13.92
CA GLU A 78 14.19 4.31 14.70
C GLU A 78 13.28 4.97 15.74
N ALA A 79 12.15 4.33 16.02
CA ALA A 79 11.32 4.69 17.15
C ALA A 79 11.70 3.81 18.35
N GLU A 80 12.26 4.39 19.40
CA GLU A 80 12.44 3.72 20.68
C GLU A 80 11.20 3.95 21.55
N VAL A 81 10.50 2.87 21.85
CA VAL A 81 9.28 2.89 22.64
C VAL A 81 9.56 2.32 24.03
N GLY A 82 9.42 3.17 25.05
CA GLY A 82 9.47 2.77 26.45
C GLY A 82 8.09 2.32 26.92
N PHE A 83 8.01 1.16 27.57
CA PHE A 83 6.76 0.63 28.08
C PHE A 83 6.94 -0.13 29.39
N ALA A 84 5.91 -0.10 30.23
CA ALA A 84 5.89 -0.77 31.52
C ALA A 84 4.97 -1.98 31.52
N VAL A 85 5.41 -3.07 32.16
CA VAL A 85 4.62 -4.29 32.38
C VAL A 85 4.43 -4.49 33.89
N ARG A 86 3.24 -4.90 34.33
CA ARG A 86 2.93 -5.18 35.75
C ARG A 86 3.88 -6.24 36.33
N LYS A 87 4.38 -6.02 37.56
CA LYS A 87 5.20 -7.01 38.28
C LYS A 87 4.43 -8.33 38.43
N GLY A 88 5.16 -9.45 38.33
CA GLY A 88 4.60 -10.81 38.32
C GLY A 88 4.48 -11.43 36.93
N ARG A 89 4.61 -10.64 35.84
CA ARG A 89 4.73 -11.16 34.48
C ARG A 89 6.18 -11.05 34.01
N ARG A 90 6.87 -12.19 33.96
CA ARG A 90 8.24 -12.26 33.42
C ARG A 90 8.17 -12.43 31.91
N LEU A 91 8.89 -11.59 31.19
CA LEU A 91 9.03 -11.73 29.74
C LEU A 91 10.10 -12.80 29.45
N PRO A 92 9.87 -13.70 28.47
CA PRO A 92 10.88 -14.66 28.06
C PRO A 92 12.06 -13.94 27.42
N ALA A 93 13.26 -14.50 27.54
CA ALA A 93 14.45 -13.92 26.93
C ALA A 93 14.32 -13.74 25.41
N SER A 94 13.49 -14.55 24.75
CA SER A 94 13.16 -14.49 23.32
C SER A 94 11.94 -13.61 22.98
N VAL A 95 11.42 -12.80 23.92
CA VAL A 95 10.27 -11.90 23.69
C VAL A 95 10.33 -11.08 22.39
N THR A 96 9.27 -11.11 21.60
CA THR A 96 9.09 -10.24 20.44
C THR A 96 8.03 -9.19 20.74
N ALA A 97 8.13 -8.02 20.11
CA ALA A 97 7.15 -6.95 20.25
C ALA A 97 6.58 -6.58 18.88
N SER A 98 5.26 -6.48 18.74
CA SER A 98 4.60 -6.09 17.49
C SER A 98 3.60 -4.98 17.74
N ILE A 99 3.58 -3.94 16.90
CA ILE A 99 2.55 -2.90 16.98
C ILE A 99 1.33 -3.35 16.15
N LYS A 100 0.19 -3.56 16.80
CA LYS A 100 -1.04 -4.06 16.18
C LYS A 100 -2.20 -3.08 16.37
N TYR A 101 -3.24 -3.23 15.55
CA TYR A 101 -4.49 -2.48 15.69
C TYR A 101 -5.33 -3.06 16.84
N LEU A 102 -5.79 -2.18 17.73
CA LEU A 102 -6.72 -2.53 18.80
C LEU A 102 -8.17 -2.59 18.30
N ASN A 103 -8.54 -1.69 17.39
CA ASN A 103 -9.89 -1.59 16.83
C ASN A 103 -9.90 -0.97 15.43
N MET A 104 -11.08 -0.95 14.82
CA MET A 104 -11.33 -0.40 13.47
C MET A 104 -11.17 1.12 13.37
N VAL A 105 -11.11 1.84 14.51
CA VAL A 105 -10.95 3.30 14.55
C VAL A 105 -9.47 3.71 14.44
N GLY A 106 -8.56 2.74 14.44
CA GLY A 106 -7.13 2.97 14.21
C GLY A 106 -6.28 3.07 15.47
N GLN A 107 -6.84 2.82 16.66
CA GLN A 107 -6.06 2.74 17.89
C GLN A 107 -5.04 1.60 17.82
N ARG A 108 -3.85 1.80 18.37
CA ARG A 108 -2.76 0.81 18.37
C ARG A 108 -2.52 0.24 19.76
N TYR A 109 -1.78 -0.86 19.80
CA TYR A 109 -1.28 -1.45 21.05
C TYR A 109 0.00 -2.24 20.77
N ILE A 110 0.82 -2.45 21.80
CA ILE A 110 2.00 -3.33 21.71
C ILE A 110 1.59 -4.74 22.11
N ASP A 111 1.78 -5.70 21.21
CA ASP A 111 1.62 -7.12 21.45
C ASP A 111 2.99 -7.74 21.75
N LEU A 112 3.12 -8.35 22.92
CA LEU A 112 4.31 -9.08 23.35
C LEU A 112 4.06 -10.58 23.20
N ASP A 113 4.97 -11.24 22.48
CA ASP A 113 4.90 -12.67 22.21
C ASP A 113 6.24 -13.36 22.52
N GLN A 114 6.22 -14.70 22.59
CA GLN A 114 7.43 -15.50 22.78
C GLN A 114 8.03 -15.88 21.43
N GLY A 115 9.19 -15.30 21.11
CA GLY A 115 9.96 -15.71 19.94
C GLY A 115 10.70 -17.03 20.13
N VAL A 116 11.40 -17.45 19.08
CA VAL A 116 12.22 -18.67 19.06
C VAL A 116 13.46 -18.50 19.94
N GLY A 117 13.69 -19.41 20.90
CA GLY A 117 14.85 -19.34 21.79
C GLY A 117 14.76 -20.26 23.02
N ALA A 118 15.79 -20.18 23.87
CA ALA A 118 15.89 -21.00 25.07
C ALA A 118 14.72 -20.76 26.05
N VAL A 119 14.08 -21.86 26.47
CA VAL A 119 12.97 -21.84 27.41
C VAL A 119 13.51 -21.60 28.83
N GLY A 120 12.84 -20.75 29.61
CA GLY A 120 13.17 -20.51 31.02
C GLY A 120 14.11 -19.33 31.29
N ALA A 121 14.79 -18.81 30.27
CA ALA A 121 15.54 -17.55 30.40
C ALA A 121 14.58 -16.35 30.39
N THR A 122 14.86 -15.34 31.22
CA THR A 122 14.02 -14.14 31.37
C THR A 122 14.67 -12.93 30.74
N PHE A 123 13.88 -12.08 30.09
CA PHE A 123 14.34 -10.80 29.58
C PHE A 123 14.68 -9.85 30.74
N ARG A 124 15.81 -9.14 30.62
CA ARG A 124 16.30 -8.26 31.69
C ARG A 124 15.42 -7.00 31.79
N SER A 125 15.08 -6.60 33.01
CA SER A 125 14.40 -5.34 33.29
C SER A 125 15.19 -4.14 32.74
N GLY A 126 14.50 -3.21 32.08
CA GLY A 126 15.10 -2.04 31.44
C GLY A 126 15.88 -2.33 30.15
N ALA A 127 15.96 -3.59 29.72
CA ALA A 127 16.61 -3.93 28.46
C ALA A 127 15.75 -3.52 27.26
N THR A 128 16.41 -3.40 26.11
CA THR A 128 15.80 -2.99 24.85
C THR A 128 15.62 -4.21 23.95
N ILE A 129 14.39 -4.45 23.49
CA ILE A 129 14.08 -5.43 22.44
C ILE A 129 14.62 -4.86 21.12
N PRO A 130 15.58 -5.52 20.46
CA PRO A 130 16.22 -5.00 19.26
C PRO A 130 15.29 -5.10 18.04
N LEU A 131 15.60 -4.33 16.99
CA LEU A 131 14.84 -4.31 15.73
C LEU A 131 14.58 -5.70 15.11
N SER A 132 15.53 -6.62 15.26
CA SER A 132 15.41 -8.00 14.75
C SER A 132 14.30 -8.82 15.42
N ARG A 133 13.74 -8.33 16.53
CA ARG A 133 12.67 -8.96 17.33
C ARG A 133 11.44 -8.08 17.47
N THR A 134 11.33 -7.07 16.61
CA THR A 134 10.20 -6.17 16.59
C THR A 134 9.56 -6.11 15.22
N THR A 135 8.24 -6.09 15.20
CA THR A 135 7.46 -5.89 13.98
C THR A 135 6.82 -4.51 14.04
N PRO A 136 7.10 -3.61 13.08
CA PRO A 136 6.53 -2.27 13.07
C PRO A 136 5.00 -2.32 12.87
N ALA A 137 4.38 -1.16 13.05
CA ALA A 137 2.97 -0.96 12.73
C ALA A 137 2.69 -1.35 11.28
N LEU A 138 1.60 -2.09 11.03
CA LEU A 138 1.09 -2.26 9.67
C LEU A 138 0.71 -0.89 9.11
N ASP A 139 1.30 -0.55 7.97
CA ASP A 139 0.96 0.63 7.17
C ASP A 139 -0.11 0.24 6.15
N LEU A 140 -1.36 0.62 6.44
CA LEU A 140 -2.49 0.35 5.56
C LEU A 140 -2.37 1.10 4.23
N THR A 141 -1.72 2.27 4.20
CA THR A 141 -1.50 3.03 2.96
C THR A 141 -0.53 2.28 2.05
N GLN A 142 0.57 1.75 2.58
CA GLN A 142 1.45 0.87 1.80
C GLN A 142 0.75 -0.40 1.32
N LEU A 143 -0.11 -0.99 2.15
CA LEU A 143 -0.91 -2.15 1.76
C LEU A 143 -1.83 -1.82 0.58
N PHE A 144 -2.58 -0.72 0.64
CA PHE A 144 -3.46 -0.29 -0.46
C PHE A 144 -2.68 0.07 -1.72
N ASN A 145 -1.56 0.80 -1.59
CA ASN A 145 -0.69 1.13 -2.71
C ASN A 145 -0.07 -0.14 -3.32
N GLY A 146 0.21 -1.18 -2.53
CA GLY A 146 0.68 -2.48 -3.01
C GLY A 146 -0.36 -3.24 -3.83
N PHE A 147 -1.65 -2.99 -3.60
CA PHE A 147 -2.75 -3.52 -4.43
C PHE A 147 -3.01 -2.69 -5.68
N GLN A 148 -2.53 -1.44 -5.77
CA GLN A 148 -2.75 -0.56 -6.93
C GLN A 148 -2.33 -1.20 -8.27
N PRO A 149 -1.15 -1.85 -8.42
CA PRO A 149 -0.76 -2.48 -9.68
C PRO A 149 -1.70 -3.62 -10.10
N LEU A 150 -2.31 -4.31 -9.14
CA LEU A 150 -3.33 -5.33 -9.42
C LEU A 150 -4.60 -4.69 -9.96
N PHE A 151 -5.01 -3.54 -9.43
CA PHE A 151 -6.16 -2.79 -9.94
C PHE A 151 -5.88 -2.12 -11.30
N GLU A 152 -4.64 -1.69 -11.55
CA GLU A 152 -4.22 -1.18 -12.87
C GLU A 152 -4.22 -2.27 -13.96
N GLY A 153 -3.98 -3.53 -13.59
CA GLY A 153 -4.06 -4.67 -14.49
C GLY A 153 -5.47 -5.20 -14.73
N LEU A 154 -6.46 -4.76 -13.95
CA LEU A 154 -7.86 -5.15 -14.13
C LEU A 154 -8.57 -4.14 -15.04
N SER A 155 -9.28 -4.64 -16.04
CA SER A 155 -10.10 -3.78 -16.88
C SER A 155 -11.33 -3.30 -16.10
N PRO A 156 -11.91 -2.11 -16.40
CA PRO A 156 -13.12 -1.62 -15.72
C PRO A 156 -14.28 -2.65 -15.63
N PRO A 157 -14.52 -3.50 -16.65
CA PRO A 157 -15.46 -4.62 -16.54
C PRO A 157 -15.13 -5.61 -15.42
N ASP A 158 -13.86 -5.98 -15.24
CA ASP A 158 -13.42 -6.97 -14.26
C ASP A 158 -13.58 -6.44 -12.82
N VAL A 159 -13.30 -5.14 -12.63
CA VAL A 159 -13.53 -4.46 -11.35
C VAL A 159 -15.02 -4.45 -11.01
N ASN A 160 -15.89 -4.19 -11.99
CA ASN A 160 -17.34 -4.19 -11.80
C ASN A 160 -17.88 -5.59 -11.49
N GLN A 161 -17.31 -6.63 -12.11
CA GLN A 161 -17.65 -8.02 -11.86
C GLN A 161 -17.19 -8.49 -10.47
N LEU A 162 -15.99 -8.11 -10.04
CA LEU A 162 -15.46 -8.41 -8.71
C LEU A 162 -16.26 -7.69 -7.61
N ALA A 163 -16.52 -6.39 -7.78
CA ALA A 163 -17.35 -5.62 -6.87
C ALA A 163 -18.77 -6.22 -6.76
N GLY A 164 -19.36 -6.60 -7.90
CA GLY A 164 -20.64 -7.31 -7.94
C GLY A 164 -20.62 -8.64 -7.18
N SER A 165 -19.54 -9.42 -7.32
CA SER A 165 -19.37 -10.71 -6.63
C SER A 165 -19.22 -10.55 -5.12
N ILE A 166 -18.47 -9.53 -4.66
CA ILE A 166 -18.33 -9.19 -3.24
C ILE A 166 -19.67 -8.74 -2.65
N VAL A 167 -20.41 -7.90 -3.39
CA VAL A 167 -21.75 -7.45 -2.99
C VAL A 167 -22.71 -8.64 -2.88
N GLN A 168 -22.72 -9.55 -3.86
CA GLN A 168 -23.54 -10.77 -3.81
C GLN A 168 -23.20 -11.64 -2.61
N VAL A 169 -21.92 -11.86 -2.31
CA VAL A 169 -21.50 -12.65 -1.14
C VAL A 169 -21.91 -11.98 0.17
N LEU A 170 -21.74 -10.66 0.29
CA LEU A 170 -22.13 -9.89 1.48
C LEU A 170 -23.64 -9.76 1.66
N GLN A 171 -24.41 -9.81 0.55
CA GLN A 171 -25.87 -9.84 0.56
C GLN A 171 -26.44 -11.26 0.72
N GLY A 172 -25.59 -12.28 0.84
CA GLY A 172 -26.01 -13.67 1.00
C GLY A 172 -26.44 -14.37 -0.30
N GLU A 173 -26.22 -13.73 -1.45
CA GLU A 173 -26.44 -14.27 -2.81
C GLU A 173 -25.22 -15.05 -3.35
N GLY A 174 -24.39 -15.61 -2.46
CA GLY A 174 -23.27 -16.46 -2.83
C GLY A 174 -23.74 -17.78 -3.45
N GLY A 175 -24.00 -17.76 -4.75
CA GLY A 175 -24.21 -18.92 -5.62
C GLY A 175 -25.36 -19.85 -5.22
N THR A 176 -26.56 -19.63 -5.77
CA THR A 176 -27.54 -20.72 -5.83
C THR A 176 -26.96 -21.86 -6.67
N VAL A 177 -27.21 -23.09 -6.22
CA VAL A 177 -26.82 -24.36 -6.86
C VAL A 177 -27.14 -24.37 -8.38
N ASP A 178 -28.14 -23.61 -8.81
CA ASP A 178 -28.51 -23.40 -10.21
C ASP A 178 -27.41 -22.78 -11.08
N SER A 179 -26.58 -21.87 -10.55
CA SER A 179 -25.49 -21.24 -11.32
C SER A 179 -24.30 -22.18 -11.58
N ILE A 180 -24.15 -23.20 -10.73
CA ILE A 180 -23.16 -24.27 -10.90
C ILE A 180 -23.71 -25.33 -11.86
N LEU A 181 -25.02 -25.65 -11.77
CA LEU A 181 -25.67 -26.61 -12.65
C LEU A 181 -25.82 -26.11 -14.10
N SER A 182 -25.98 -24.81 -14.32
CA SER A 182 -26.00 -24.24 -15.68
C SER A 182 -24.64 -24.33 -16.39
N HIS A 183 -23.53 -24.27 -15.64
CA HIS A 183 -22.17 -24.52 -16.15
C HIS A 183 -21.87 -26.01 -16.38
N VAL A 184 -22.54 -26.91 -15.66
CA VAL A 184 -22.48 -28.37 -15.92
C VAL A 184 -23.27 -28.73 -17.18
N GLY A 185 -24.38 -28.04 -17.45
CA GLY A 185 -25.23 -28.25 -18.64
C GLY A 185 -24.57 -27.90 -19.98
N SER A 186 -23.65 -26.93 -20.01
CA SER A 186 -22.87 -26.61 -21.23
C SER A 186 -21.68 -27.56 -21.44
N LEU A 187 -21.32 -28.35 -20.42
CA LEU A 187 -20.28 -29.38 -20.51
C LEU A 187 -20.81 -30.71 -21.10
N THR A 188 -22.12 -30.96 -21.03
CA THR A 188 -22.77 -32.19 -21.51
C THR A 188 -23.03 -32.23 -23.03
N GLY A 189 -22.85 -31.12 -23.75
CA GLY A 189 -22.87 -31.10 -25.22
C GLY A 189 -21.68 -31.79 -25.88
N THR A 190 -20.60 -32.07 -25.11
CA THR A 190 -19.36 -32.70 -25.60
C THR A 190 -19.23 -34.15 -25.14
N VAL A 191 -20.35 -34.82 -24.84
CA VAL A 191 -20.40 -36.25 -24.46
C VAL A 191 -20.99 -37.13 -25.58
N ALA A 192 -21.39 -36.54 -26.72
CA ALA A 192 -21.74 -37.28 -27.94
C ALA A 192 -20.52 -37.66 -28.81
N ALA A 193 -19.33 -37.78 -28.21
CA ALA A 193 -18.10 -38.22 -28.88
C ALA A 193 -17.34 -39.32 -28.11
N LYS A 194 -18.00 -40.04 -27.19
CA LYS A 194 -17.36 -41.08 -26.36
C LYS A 194 -17.31 -42.49 -26.94
N ASP A 195 -17.86 -42.75 -28.13
CA ASP A 195 -17.75 -44.08 -28.76
C ASP A 195 -16.43 -44.28 -29.51
N LYS A 196 -15.73 -43.21 -29.88
CA LYS A 196 -14.45 -43.29 -30.61
C LYS A 196 -13.26 -43.63 -29.71
N VAL A 197 -13.28 -43.11 -28.48
CA VAL A 197 -12.18 -43.22 -27.51
C VAL A 197 -12.07 -44.63 -26.91
N ILE A 198 -13.19 -45.33 -26.70
CA ILE A 198 -13.18 -46.70 -26.17
C ILE A 198 -12.64 -47.69 -27.23
N GLY A 199 -12.94 -47.47 -28.52
CA GLY A 199 -12.40 -48.25 -29.62
C GLY A 199 -10.88 -48.08 -29.82
N GLU A 200 -10.36 -46.87 -29.59
CA GLU A 200 -8.92 -46.59 -29.70
C GLU A 200 -8.11 -47.20 -28.54
N VAL A 201 -8.66 -47.24 -27.33
CA VAL A 201 -7.99 -47.85 -26.16
C VAL A 201 -7.82 -49.37 -26.34
N ILE A 202 -8.83 -50.07 -26.87
CA ILE A 202 -8.76 -51.52 -27.12
C ILE A 202 -7.75 -51.85 -28.24
N LYS A 203 -7.69 -51.01 -29.28
CA LYS A 203 -6.74 -51.18 -30.39
C LYS A 203 -5.29 -50.96 -29.97
N ASN A 204 -5.06 -49.99 -29.08
CA ASN A 204 -3.73 -49.72 -28.52
C ASN A 204 -3.28 -50.83 -27.58
N LEU A 205 -4.18 -51.42 -26.78
CA LEU A 205 -3.83 -52.55 -25.90
C LEU A 205 -3.39 -53.80 -26.70
N ASN A 206 -4.09 -54.13 -27.80
CA ASN A 206 -3.70 -55.24 -28.68
C ASN A 206 -2.37 -54.99 -29.41
N THR A 207 -2.05 -53.74 -29.71
CA THR A 207 -0.77 -53.36 -30.33
C THR A 207 0.39 -53.50 -29.34
N VAL A 208 0.18 -53.13 -28.08
CA VAL A 208 1.17 -53.30 -27.01
C VAL A 208 1.40 -54.78 -26.70
N LEU A 209 0.34 -55.59 -26.62
CA LEU A 209 0.46 -57.03 -26.40
C LEU A 209 1.19 -57.73 -27.55
N LYS A 210 0.97 -57.31 -28.80
CA LYS A 210 1.71 -57.80 -29.97
C LYS A 210 3.19 -57.38 -29.95
N THR A 211 3.47 -56.14 -29.55
CA THR A 211 4.84 -55.60 -29.43
C THR A 211 5.64 -56.30 -28.31
N VAL A 212 4.96 -56.77 -27.28
CA VAL A 212 5.57 -57.54 -26.18
C VAL A 212 5.81 -58.99 -26.61
N ASN A 213 4.89 -59.60 -27.36
CA ASN A 213 5.04 -60.98 -27.86
C ASN A 213 6.09 -61.09 -28.99
N ASP A 214 6.26 -60.04 -29.80
CA ASP A 214 7.27 -59.98 -30.87
C ASP A 214 8.70 -59.65 -30.35
N ARG A 215 8.85 -59.36 -29.04
CA ARG A 215 10.12 -58.98 -28.40
C ARG A 215 10.80 -60.09 -27.58
N GLU A 216 10.38 -61.34 -27.73
CA GLU A 216 11.04 -62.49 -27.10
C GLU A 216 12.46 -62.76 -27.69
N ALA A 217 12.78 -62.21 -28.87
CA ALA A 217 14.12 -62.26 -29.48
C ALA A 217 15.10 -61.15 -29.03
N GLY A 218 14.69 -60.22 -28.16
CA GLY A 218 15.47 -59.03 -27.79
C GLY A 218 16.28 -59.12 -26.49
N PHE A 219 16.28 -60.26 -25.81
CA PHE A 219 16.97 -60.41 -24.52
C PHE A 219 18.50 -60.49 -24.66
N ASP A 220 19.01 -61.00 -25.78
CA ASP A 220 20.46 -61.08 -26.07
C ASP A 220 21.09 -59.71 -26.38
N ASP A 221 20.33 -58.78 -26.95
CA ASP A 221 20.84 -57.45 -27.35
C ASP A 221 20.94 -56.46 -26.16
N LEU A 222 20.15 -56.69 -25.10
CA LEU A 222 20.15 -55.87 -23.89
C LEU A 222 21.47 -56.01 -23.11
N VAL A 223 22.06 -57.22 -23.10
CA VAL A 223 23.33 -57.51 -22.43
C VAL A 223 24.51 -56.88 -23.19
N VAL A 224 24.48 -56.92 -24.51
CA VAL A 224 25.51 -56.30 -25.38
C VAL A 224 25.44 -54.77 -25.34
N THR A 225 24.25 -54.20 -25.22
CA THR A 225 24.05 -52.74 -25.16
C THR A 225 24.48 -52.16 -23.81
N LEU A 226 24.29 -52.91 -22.72
CA LEU A 226 24.78 -52.50 -21.39
C LEU A 226 26.31 -52.49 -21.32
N GLU A 227 26.99 -53.43 -22.00
CA GLU A 227 28.45 -53.46 -22.10
C GLU A 227 29.01 -52.26 -22.91
N LYS A 228 28.31 -51.83 -23.96
CA LYS A 228 28.68 -50.63 -24.75
C LYS A 228 28.43 -49.33 -24.00
N LEU A 229 27.38 -49.25 -23.19
CA LEU A 229 27.05 -48.07 -22.38
C LEU A 229 28.11 -47.81 -21.29
N VAL A 230 28.61 -48.87 -20.64
CA VAL A 230 29.68 -48.77 -19.63
C VAL A 230 31.01 -48.35 -20.25
N LYS A 231 31.31 -48.76 -21.49
CA LYS A 231 32.48 -48.29 -22.25
C LYS A 231 32.34 -46.84 -22.75
N GLY A 232 31.12 -46.39 -23.08
CA GLY A 232 30.83 -45.03 -23.55
C GLY A 232 30.92 -43.96 -22.46
N PHE A 233 30.51 -44.28 -21.21
CA PHE A 233 30.54 -43.34 -20.10
C PHE A 233 31.95 -42.96 -19.63
N SER A 234 32.98 -43.70 -20.05
CA SER A 234 34.38 -43.33 -19.86
C SER A 234 34.87 -42.22 -20.82
N GLY A 235 34.05 -41.80 -21.80
CA GLY A 235 34.42 -40.83 -22.85
C GLY A 235 33.84 -39.42 -22.72
N ASP A 236 32.83 -39.18 -21.88
CA ASP A 236 32.01 -37.95 -21.92
C ASP A 236 32.53 -36.78 -21.07
N ARG A 237 33.79 -36.39 -21.26
CA ARG A 237 34.35 -35.15 -20.67
C ARG A 237 33.91 -33.86 -21.38
N LYS A 238 33.39 -33.94 -22.62
CA LYS A 238 32.96 -32.77 -23.42
C LYS A 238 31.62 -32.16 -22.97
N PRO A 239 30.54 -32.93 -22.76
CA PRO A 239 29.22 -32.36 -22.43
C PRO A 239 29.20 -31.58 -21.10
N LEU A 240 30.01 -32.01 -20.12
CA LEU A 240 30.19 -31.30 -18.85
C LEU A 240 30.97 -29.98 -19.03
N GLY A 241 31.94 -29.94 -19.94
CA GLY A 241 32.67 -28.72 -20.29
C GLY A 241 31.81 -27.70 -21.04
N ASP A 242 30.93 -28.17 -21.93
CA ASP A 242 30.01 -27.31 -22.68
C ASP A 242 28.95 -26.68 -21.76
N ALA A 243 28.44 -27.43 -20.77
CA ALA A 243 27.50 -26.91 -19.78
C ALA A 243 28.13 -25.82 -18.88
N VAL A 244 29.38 -26.01 -18.43
CA VAL A 244 30.11 -25.01 -17.62
C VAL A 244 30.41 -23.76 -18.43
N THR A 245 30.73 -23.90 -19.73
CA THR A 245 30.95 -22.77 -20.63
C THR A 245 29.68 -21.96 -20.86
N ALA A 246 28.53 -22.64 -21.01
CA ALA A 246 27.23 -21.98 -21.14
C ALA A 246 26.83 -21.18 -19.89
N MET A 247 27.15 -21.68 -18.69
CA MET A 247 26.93 -20.95 -17.43
C MET A 247 27.81 -19.70 -17.31
N GLY A 248 29.06 -19.77 -17.78
CA GLY A 248 29.96 -18.62 -17.86
C GLY A 248 29.46 -17.54 -18.83
N ALA A 249 28.93 -17.95 -19.99
CA ALA A 249 28.35 -17.04 -20.98
C ALA A 249 27.09 -16.33 -20.44
N LEU A 250 26.20 -17.05 -19.76
CA LEU A 250 25.01 -16.47 -19.12
C LEU A 250 25.35 -15.42 -18.05
N THR A 251 26.39 -15.67 -17.25
CA THR A 251 26.83 -14.72 -16.22
C THR A 251 27.37 -13.44 -16.85
N THR A 252 28.11 -13.56 -17.95
CA THR A 252 28.67 -12.42 -18.69
C THR A 252 27.56 -11.59 -19.34
N VAL A 253 26.61 -12.22 -20.02
CA VAL A 253 25.46 -11.53 -20.65
C VAL A 253 24.59 -10.83 -19.61
N THR A 254 24.42 -11.42 -18.41
CA THR A 254 23.66 -10.79 -17.32
C THR A 254 24.40 -9.58 -16.75
N ALA A 255 25.73 -9.67 -16.61
CA ALA A 255 26.57 -8.55 -16.17
C ALA A 255 26.57 -7.40 -17.19
N ASP A 256 26.70 -7.73 -18.47
CA ASP A 256 26.65 -6.76 -19.58
C ASP A 256 25.28 -6.10 -19.68
N LEU A 257 24.17 -6.85 -19.55
CA LEU A 257 22.82 -6.27 -19.52
C LEU A 257 22.64 -5.30 -18.34
N LEU A 258 23.21 -5.62 -17.17
CA LEU A 258 23.16 -4.75 -16.00
C LEU A 258 24.02 -3.49 -16.18
N GLN A 259 25.16 -3.62 -16.86
CA GLN A 259 26.11 -2.54 -17.10
C GLN A 259 25.62 -1.60 -18.21
N ASP A 260 25.09 -2.15 -19.30
CA ASP A 260 24.52 -1.44 -20.43
C ASP A 260 23.17 -0.81 -20.10
N GLY A 261 22.35 -1.47 -19.26
CA GLY A 261 21.06 -0.93 -18.81
C GLY A 261 21.18 0.26 -17.85
N ARG A 262 22.29 0.38 -17.11
CA ARG A 262 22.48 1.43 -16.09
C ARG A 262 22.62 2.83 -16.70
N ALA A 263 23.22 2.93 -17.89
CA ALA A 263 23.46 4.23 -18.53
C ALA A 263 22.19 4.86 -19.14
N PRO A 264 21.34 4.14 -19.90
CA PRO A 264 20.02 4.62 -20.33
C PRO A 264 19.13 4.99 -19.14
N LEU A 265 19.05 4.12 -18.13
CA LEU A 265 18.18 4.36 -16.96
C LEU A 265 18.55 5.66 -16.22
N LYS A 266 19.85 5.94 -16.06
CA LYS A 266 20.32 7.19 -15.47
C LYS A 266 19.95 8.41 -16.31
N LYS A 267 20.00 8.30 -17.64
CA LYS A 267 19.59 9.38 -18.55
C LYS A 267 18.10 9.63 -18.46
N ASP A 268 17.28 8.59 -18.42
CA ASP A 268 15.82 8.71 -18.34
C ASP A 268 15.39 9.35 -17.01
N ILE A 269 15.99 8.95 -15.89
CA ILE A 269 15.77 9.58 -14.58
C ILE A 269 16.15 11.07 -14.62
N ALA A 270 17.26 11.44 -15.28
CA ALA A 270 17.67 12.83 -15.42
C ALA A 270 16.76 13.65 -16.35
N GLN A 271 16.12 13.03 -17.35
CA GLN A 271 15.14 13.67 -18.23
C GLN A 271 13.80 13.85 -17.50
N LEU A 272 13.34 12.83 -16.76
CA LEU A 272 12.14 12.92 -15.93
C LEU A 272 12.29 13.99 -14.85
N GLY A 273 13.46 14.11 -14.22
CA GLY A 273 13.74 15.18 -13.27
C GLY A 273 13.66 16.58 -13.89
N ARG A 274 14.14 16.73 -15.13
CA ARG A 274 14.01 18.00 -15.88
C ARG A 274 12.56 18.33 -16.20
N LEU A 275 11.80 17.37 -16.72
CA LEU A 275 10.38 17.55 -17.02
C LEU A 275 9.60 17.92 -15.75
N SER A 276 9.85 17.20 -14.65
CA SER A 276 9.24 17.48 -13.35
C SER A 276 9.56 18.90 -12.85
N GLY A 277 10.81 19.35 -13.03
CA GLY A 277 11.22 20.72 -12.70
C GLY A 277 10.54 21.78 -13.56
N GLU A 278 10.47 21.58 -14.87
CA GLU A 278 9.76 22.51 -15.78
C GLU A 278 8.25 22.56 -15.49
N LEU A 279 7.64 21.43 -15.11
CA LEU A 279 6.23 21.37 -14.72
C LEU A 279 5.97 22.10 -13.40
N ASP A 280 6.89 22.00 -12.43
CA ASP A 280 6.81 22.72 -11.15
C ASP A 280 7.01 24.22 -11.34
N GLU A 281 7.98 24.65 -12.14
CA GLU A 281 8.18 26.06 -12.52
C GLU A 281 6.99 26.61 -13.33
N GLY A 282 6.32 25.76 -14.11
CA GLY A 282 5.10 26.08 -14.87
C GLY A 282 3.79 25.95 -14.08
N ALA A 283 3.83 25.41 -12.86
CA ALA A 283 2.64 25.17 -12.04
C ALA A 283 1.83 26.45 -11.77
N PRO A 284 2.43 27.63 -11.49
CA PRO A 284 1.68 28.87 -11.31
C PRO A 284 0.91 29.27 -12.57
N GLN A 285 1.48 29.05 -13.76
CA GLN A 285 0.86 29.37 -15.05
C GLN A 285 -0.28 28.39 -15.34
N ILE A 286 -0.10 27.10 -15.06
CA ILE A 286 -1.13 26.06 -15.21
C ILE A 286 -2.28 26.30 -14.24
N GLU A 287 -2.00 26.59 -12.97
CA GLU A 287 -3.03 26.92 -11.98
C GLU A 287 -3.79 28.18 -12.38
N ASN A 288 -3.10 29.22 -12.83
CA ASN A 288 -3.73 30.46 -13.26
C ASN A 288 -4.57 30.26 -14.54
N PHE A 289 -4.10 29.42 -15.47
CA PHE A 289 -4.89 29.00 -16.63
C PHE A 289 -6.14 28.24 -16.18
N LEU A 290 -6.02 27.20 -15.35
CA LEU A 290 -7.15 26.40 -14.87
C LEU A 290 -8.15 27.22 -14.05
N ARG A 291 -7.70 28.17 -13.21
CA ARG A 291 -8.58 29.07 -12.45
C ARG A 291 -9.30 30.08 -13.34
N ARG A 292 -8.65 30.59 -14.38
CA ARG A 292 -9.24 31.62 -15.26
C ARG A 292 -10.06 31.04 -16.42
N THR A 293 -9.79 29.80 -16.83
CA THR A 293 -10.45 29.17 -17.97
C THR A 293 -11.97 29.06 -17.83
N PRO A 294 -12.54 28.66 -16.68
CA PRO A 294 -14.00 28.63 -16.50
C PRO A 294 -14.64 30.02 -16.71
N ALA A 295 -14.05 31.07 -16.13
CA ALA A 295 -14.54 32.44 -16.29
C ALA A 295 -14.43 32.93 -17.75
N LYS A 296 -13.34 32.57 -18.45
CA LYS A 296 -13.17 32.86 -19.87
C LYS A 296 -14.15 32.08 -20.74
N MET A 297 -14.36 30.80 -20.47
CA MET A 297 -15.34 29.97 -21.16
C MET A 297 -16.75 30.47 -20.89
N GLU A 298 -17.07 30.94 -19.68
CA GLU A 298 -18.36 31.54 -19.38
C GLU A 298 -18.57 32.86 -20.13
N ALA A 299 -17.55 33.72 -20.20
CA ALA A 299 -17.59 34.93 -21.03
C ALA A 299 -17.80 34.59 -22.52
N ILE A 300 -17.09 33.59 -23.04
CA ILE A 300 -17.25 33.08 -24.42
C ILE A 300 -18.65 32.48 -24.62
N THR A 301 -19.15 31.72 -23.64
CA THR A 301 -20.46 31.06 -23.71
C THR A 301 -21.59 32.09 -23.66
N ARG A 302 -21.43 33.15 -22.86
CA ARG A 302 -22.35 34.31 -22.83
C ARG A 302 -22.36 35.06 -24.17
N LEU A 303 -21.22 35.15 -24.87
CA LEU A 303 -21.17 35.70 -26.23
C LEU A 303 -21.93 34.83 -27.23
N THR A 304 -22.04 33.52 -27.00
CA THR A 304 -22.74 32.57 -27.88
C THR A 304 -24.18 32.24 -27.46
N SER A 305 -24.57 32.58 -26.23
CA SER A 305 -25.87 32.21 -25.62
C SER A 305 -27.06 33.03 -26.11
N TYR A 306 -26.84 34.20 -26.71
CA TYR A 306 -27.90 34.99 -27.34
C TYR A 306 -27.88 34.72 -28.84
N GLY A 307 -28.85 33.92 -29.32
CA GLY A 307 -29.05 33.68 -30.75
C GLY A 307 -29.17 35.00 -31.54
N SER A 308 -28.70 34.94 -32.80
CA SER A 308 -28.30 36.04 -33.69
C SER A 308 -26.86 36.54 -33.50
N TRP A 309 -25.90 35.69 -33.92
CA TRP A 309 -24.56 35.99 -34.43
C TRP A 309 -24.10 37.47 -34.34
N LEU A 310 -23.44 37.81 -33.21
CA LEU A 310 -22.57 38.98 -32.96
C LEU A 310 -23.10 40.37 -33.35
N ASN A 311 -23.90 41.00 -32.48
CA ASN A 311 -24.06 42.46 -32.48
C ASN A 311 -22.89 43.13 -31.71
N LEU A 312 -21.71 43.17 -32.32
CA LEU A 312 -20.55 43.89 -31.77
C LEU A 312 -20.61 45.36 -32.18
N TYR A 313 -20.67 46.25 -31.19
CA TYR A 313 -20.51 47.70 -31.40
C TYR A 313 -19.17 48.14 -30.80
N LEU A 314 -18.30 48.69 -31.63
CA LEU A 314 -17.02 49.25 -31.18
C LEU A 314 -17.28 50.68 -30.65
N CYS A 315 -17.48 50.82 -29.35
CA CYS A 315 -17.73 52.14 -28.73
C CYS A 315 -16.44 52.95 -28.51
N GLU A 316 -15.34 52.27 -28.18
CA GLU A 316 -14.01 52.88 -28.00
C GLU A 316 -12.93 51.84 -28.36
N ALA A 317 -11.88 52.26 -29.06
CA ALA A 317 -10.71 51.44 -29.36
C ALA A 317 -9.44 52.19 -29.01
N LYS A 318 -8.85 51.90 -27.85
CA LYS A 318 -7.65 52.58 -27.37
C LYS A 318 -6.42 51.72 -27.56
N VAL A 319 -5.45 52.22 -28.32
CA VAL A 319 -4.15 51.59 -28.49
C VAL A 319 -3.17 52.22 -27.50
N THR A 320 -2.58 51.40 -26.64
CA THR A 320 -1.55 51.83 -25.67
C THR A 320 -0.23 51.12 -25.95
N GLY A 321 0.89 51.77 -25.66
CA GLY A 321 2.23 51.19 -25.81
C GLY A 321 2.86 51.33 -27.21
N VAL A 322 2.30 52.16 -28.10
CA VAL A 322 2.86 52.43 -29.44
C VAL A 322 3.50 53.82 -29.45
N THR A 323 4.72 53.90 -29.98
CA THR A 323 5.45 55.15 -30.23
C THR A 323 5.59 55.33 -31.74
N THR A 324 5.26 56.51 -32.26
CA THR A 324 5.46 56.84 -33.68
C THR A 324 6.90 57.31 -33.89
N GLU A 325 7.50 56.97 -35.03
CA GLU A 325 8.91 57.32 -35.35
C GLU A 325 9.14 58.84 -35.35
N ASP A 326 8.09 59.62 -35.61
CA ASP A 326 8.05 61.07 -35.66
C ASP A 326 7.70 61.73 -34.30
N GLY A 327 7.54 60.96 -33.22
CA GLY A 327 7.31 61.46 -31.86
C GLY A 327 5.93 62.07 -31.60
N SER A 328 5.02 61.94 -32.56
CA SER A 328 3.62 62.33 -32.45
C SER A 328 2.86 61.46 -31.44
N ALA A 329 1.80 61.99 -30.81
CA ALA A 329 0.98 61.17 -29.93
C ALA A 329 0.27 60.07 -30.75
N PRO A 330 0.26 58.80 -30.31
CA PRO A 330 -0.43 57.74 -31.03
C PRO A 330 -1.92 58.08 -31.17
N PRO A 331 -2.55 57.79 -32.32
CA PRO A 331 -3.94 58.17 -32.55
C PRO A 331 -4.82 57.55 -31.46
N THR A 332 -5.40 58.40 -30.62
CA THR A 332 -6.40 57.99 -29.64
C THR A 332 -7.66 57.59 -30.40
N GLY A 333 -8.25 56.46 -30.02
CA GLY A 333 -9.33 55.78 -30.72
C GLY A 333 -10.44 56.64 -31.29
N ILE A 334 -11.07 56.13 -32.34
CA ILE A 334 -12.28 56.70 -32.94
C ILE A 334 -13.41 56.64 -31.89
N THR A 335 -13.87 57.78 -31.40
CA THR A 335 -15.08 57.86 -30.56
C THR A 335 -16.30 57.80 -31.45
N ILE A 336 -17.05 56.70 -31.42
CA ILE A 336 -18.29 56.55 -32.20
C ILE A 336 -19.47 57.04 -31.36
N GLY A 337 -19.96 58.24 -31.66
CA GLY A 337 -21.05 58.94 -30.94
C GLY A 337 -22.46 58.40 -31.17
N GLY A 338 -22.63 57.08 -31.29
CA GLY A 338 -23.95 56.46 -31.40
C GLY A 338 -24.68 56.47 -30.04
N SER A 339 -26.00 56.70 -30.05
CA SER A 339 -26.87 56.73 -28.85
C SER A 339 -26.86 55.46 -27.98
N ARG A 340 -26.19 54.38 -28.44
CA ARG A 340 -26.00 53.12 -27.71
C ARG A 340 -24.68 53.03 -26.93
N CYS A 341 -23.77 53.98 -27.09
CA CYS A 341 -22.47 54.04 -26.41
C CYS A 341 -22.41 55.12 -25.30
N THR A 342 -23.54 55.76 -24.99
CA THR A 342 -23.69 56.71 -23.89
C THR A 342 -24.40 56.02 -22.72
N GLY A 343 -23.63 55.45 -21.81
CA GLY A 343 -24.09 54.80 -20.59
C GLY A 343 -23.02 54.81 -19.53
#